data_AF-A0A9P1AAE2-F1
#
_entry.id   AF-A0A9P1AAE2-F1
#
_cell.length_a   1.000
_cell.length_b   1.000
_cell.length_c   1.000
_cell.angle_alpha   90.00
_cell.angle_beta   90.00
_cell.angle_gamma   90.00
#
_symmetry.space_group_name_H-M   'P 1'
#
loop_
_entity.id
_entity.type
_entity.pdbx_description
1 polymer ?
#
loop_
_entity_poly.entity_id
_entity_poly.type
_entity_poly.pdbx_seq_one_letter_code
_entity_poly.pdbx_strand_id
1 'polypeptide(L)'
;MADANPPPVASAADLLSSPPIPVTVDEQNLVVSFLQFIRQKVSQNVASVEQAEALEVAIQCLEHVFQLNDGSYAFQPSRPILEMFKSAEGVPAGESSLPTPSAADIAQANKLKEEGNDLMKASHFDEAVIKYNEAIKLNRDPVYFCNRAAAYCRLEQYDLAIQDCRTALALDAGYSKAWGRMGLAFSCQSRYEQAAEAYKKALELDPNQESYKNNLKIAEDKIKELESARPPAAANPFANILGALGGAGGPPGAGGAGPNIGAMFNDPSLINMASQMMNDPALSGMLNNLMSGATMGDLMAAGQQMAARMQETNPELIENLRRQFGPEGGPPPPNPQ
;
A
#
# COMPACT_ATOMS: atom_id res chain seq x y z
N MET A 1 7.29 -1.34 -32.14
CA MET A 1 6.10 -2.22 -32.22
C MET A 1 5.26 -1.91 -31.00
N ALA A 2 4.06 -1.37 -31.23
CA ALA A 2 2.96 -1.07 -30.30
C ALA A 2 3.27 -0.39 -28.95
N ASP A 3 3.04 0.93 -28.90
CA ASP A 3 2.68 1.66 -27.68
C ASP A 3 1.42 1.02 -27.06
N ALA A 4 1.60 0.29 -25.96
CA ALA A 4 0.49 -0.10 -25.09
C ALA A 4 0.59 0.76 -23.84
N ASN A 5 -0.19 1.86 -23.80
CA ASN A 5 -0.44 2.55 -22.55
C ASN A 5 -1.01 1.55 -21.53
N PRO A 6 -0.52 1.51 -20.28
CA PRO A 6 -1.17 0.71 -19.26
C PRO A 6 -2.61 1.21 -19.08
N PRO A 7 -3.59 0.31 -18.87
CA PRO A 7 -4.96 0.72 -18.62
C PRO A 7 -5.02 1.62 -17.37
N PRO A 8 -5.86 2.66 -17.36
CA PRO A 8 -5.99 3.53 -16.20
C PRO A 8 -6.43 2.70 -14.98
N VAL A 9 -5.82 2.98 -13.83
CA VAL A 9 -6.24 2.40 -12.55
C VAL A 9 -7.68 2.85 -12.30
N ALA A 10 -8.61 1.90 -12.29
CA ALA A 10 -10.03 2.15 -12.07
C ALA A 10 -10.23 2.97 -10.78
N SER A 11 -10.99 4.06 -10.85
CA SER A 11 -11.34 4.83 -9.67
C SER A 11 -12.24 4.00 -8.76
N ALA A 12 -12.33 4.35 -7.47
CA ALA A 12 -13.27 3.70 -6.54
C ALA A 12 -14.73 3.77 -7.02
N ALA A 13 -15.07 4.75 -7.88
CA ALA A 13 -16.38 4.86 -8.52
C ALA A 13 -16.55 3.88 -9.69
N ASP A 14 -15.48 3.59 -10.45
CA ASP A 14 -15.52 2.63 -11.56
C ASP A 14 -15.68 1.18 -11.08
N LEU A 15 -15.18 0.87 -9.87
CA LEU A 15 -15.37 -0.42 -9.20
C LEU A 15 -16.83 -0.67 -8.79
N LEU A 16 -17.60 0.39 -8.53
CA LEU A 16 -19.02 0.30 -8.15
C LEU A 16 -19.97 0.14 -9.35
N SER A 17 -19.50 0.44 -10.57
CA SER A 17 -20.26 0.27 -11.82
C SER A 17 -19.81 -0.92 -12.66
N SER A 18 -18.80 -1.67 -12.21
CA SER A 18 -18.28 -2.83 -12.93
C SER A 18 -19.29 -3.98 -12.89
N PRO A 19 -19.52 -4.70 -14.02
CA PRO A 19 -20.37 -5.87 -14.01
C PRO A 19 -19.85 -6.89 -12.99
N PRO A 20 -20.75 -7.66 -12.33
CA PRO A 20 -20.33 -8.66 -11.36
C PRO A 20 -19.34 -9.63 -12.02
N ILE A 21 -18.29 -9.99 -11.27
CA ILE A 21 -17.26 -10.92 -11.73
C ILE A 21 -17.98 -12.20 -12.20
N PRO A 22 -17.76 -12.66 -13.44
CA PRO A 22 -18.33 -13.92 -13.90
C PRO A 22 -17.72 -15.06 -13.08
N VAL A 23 -18.56 -15.88 -12.47
CA VAL A 23 -18.14 -17.01 -11.63
C VAL A 23 -18.67 -18.31 -12.23
N THR A 24 -17.76 -19.25 -12.46
CA THR A 24 -18.07 -20.59 -12.96
C THR A 24 -18.56 -21.50 -11.83
N VAL A 25 -19.25 -22.58 -12.20
CA VAL A 25 -19.70 -23.60 -11.22
C VAL A 25 -18.51 -24.24 -10.49
N ASP A 26 -17.39 -24.46 -11.19
CA ASP A 26 -16.19 -25.04 -10.57
C ASP A 26 -15.56 -24.08 -9.55
N GLU A 27 -15.52 -22.77 -9.84
CA GLU A 27 -15.10 -21.75 -8.87
C GLU A 27 -16.03 -21.70 -7.65
N GLN A 28 -17.35 -21.82 -7.86
CA GLN A 28 -18.32 -21.92 -6.75
C GLN A 28 -18.04 -23.17 -5.89
N ASN A 29 -17.84 -24.33 -6.51
CA ASN A 29 -17.55 -25.59 -5.82
C ASN A 29 -16.23 -25.53 -5.02
N LEU A 30 -15.20 -24.87 -5.57
CA LEU A 30 -13.94 -24.62 -4.89
C LEU A 30 -14.14 -23.76 -3.63
N VAL A 31 -14.88 -22.65 -3.75
CA VAL A 31 -15.17 -21.78 -2.61
C VAL A 31 -16.02 -22.49 -1.58
N VAL A 32 -17.05 -23.25 -1.98
CA VAL A 32 -17.84 -24.09 -1.06
C VAL A 32 -16.94 -25.05 -0.29
N SER A 33 -15.98 -25.70 -0.95
CA SER A 33 -15.01 -26.59 -0.29
C SER A 33 -14.16 -25.87 0.76
N PHE A 34 -13.76 -24.62 0.48
CA PHE A 34 -13.00 -23.79 1.40
C PHE A 34 -13.84 -23.28 2.58
N LEU A 35 -15.08 -22.85 2.34
CA LEU A 35 -16.02 -22.43 3.39
C LEU A 35 -16.36 -23.60 4.33
N GLN A 36 -16.52 -24.81 3.80
CA GLN A 36 -16.69 -26.02 4.61
C GLN A 36 -15.48 -26.25 5.53
N PHE A 37 -14.25 -26.03 5.03
CA PHE A 37 -13.04 -26.10 5.86
C PHE A 37 -13.04 -25.05 6.98
N ILE A 38 -13.39 -23.79 6.68
CA ILE A 38 -13.47 -22.73 7.69
C ILE A 38 -14.50 -23.08 8.77
N ARG A 39 -15.72 -23.47 8.36
CA ARG A 39 -16.80 -23.86 9.30
C ARG A 39 -16.39 -25.05 10.16
N GLN A 40 -15.71 -26.03 9.58
CA GLN A 40 -15.15 -27.16 10.34
C GLN A 40 -14.18 -26.67 11.42
N LYS A 41 -13.28 -25.73 11.09
CA LYS A 41 -12.33 -25.15 12.06
C LYS A 41 -13.02 -24.39 13.19
N VAL A 42 -14.05 -23.60 12.89
CA VAL A 42 -14.85 -22.90 13.92
C VAL A 42 -15.55 -23.91 14.83
N SER A 43 -16.16 -24.96 14.26
CA SER A 43 -16.90 -25.98 15.02
C SER A 43 -16.03 -26.84 15.95
N GLN A 44 -14.71 -26.90 15.72
CA GLN A 44 -13.78 -27.72 16.51
C GLN A 44 -13.27 -27.04 17.80
N ASN A 45 -13.89 -25.94 18.26
CA ASN A 45 -13.55 -25.21 19.51
C ASN A 45 -12.10 -24.65 19.57
N VAL A 46 -11.44 -24.44 18.42
CA VAL A 46 -10.08 -23.87 18.35
C VAL A 46 -10.09 -22.34 18.20
N ALA A 47 -11.26 -21.74 17.89
CA ALA A 47 -11.38 -20.31 17.64
C ALA A 47 -11.88 -19.55 18.88
N SER A 48 -11.26 -18.40 19.20
CA SER A 48 -11.86 -17.42 20.12
C SER A 48 -13.17 -16.88 19.55
N VAL A 49 -14.01 -16.26 20.40
CA VAL A 49 -15.26 -15.61 19.96
C VAL A 49 -14.99 -14.58 18.85
N GLU A 50 -13.95 -13.75 19.02
CA GLU A 50 -13.51 -12.78 18.02
C GLU A 50 -13.10 -13.44 16.69
N GLN A 51 -12.42 -14.58 16.74
CA GLN A 51 -12.04 -15.33 15.54
C GLN A 51 -13.25 -15.94 14.84
N ALA A 52 -14.23 -16.44 15.61
CA ALA A 52 -15.46 -16.97 15.04
C ALA A 52 -16.28 -15.88 14.32
N GLU A 53 -16.41 -14.70 14.92
CA GLU A 53 -17.08 -13.55 14.31
C GLU A 53 -16.37 -13.08 13.03
N ALA A 54 -15.04 -12.95 13.07
CA ALA A 54 -14.26 -12.56 11.90
C ALA A 54 -14.38 -13.58 10.75
N LEU A 55 -14.38 -14.87 11.07
CA LEU A 55 -14.54 -15.93 10.07
C LEU A 55 -15.96 -15.94 9.48
N GLU A 56 -16.99 -15.64 10.27
CA GLU A 56 -18.36 -15.54 9.78
C GLU A 56 -18.52 -14.37 8.78
N VAL A 57 -17.90 -13.21 9.07
CA VAL A 57 -17.85 -12.09 8.12
C VAL A 57 -17.15 -12.51 6.82
N ALA A 58 -16.02 -13.21 6.92
CA ALA A 58 -15.29 -13.69 5.75
C ALA A 58 -16.12 -14.68 4.90
N ILE A 59 -16.87 -15.57 5.55
CA ILE A 59 -17.79 -16.51 4.89
C ILE A 59 -18.85 -15.73 4.09
N GLN A 60 -19.51 -14.76 4.71
CA GLN A 60 -20.56 -13.97 4.05
C GLN A 60 -20.02 -13.15 2.88
N CYS A 61 -18.83 -12.56 3.02
CA CYS A 61 -18.17 -11.87 1.92
C CYS A 61 -17.89 -12.81 0.74
N LEU A 62 -17.39 -14.01 0.99
CA LEU A 62 -17.09 -14.99 -0.06
C LEU A 62 -18.38 -15.54 -0.70
N GLU A 63 -19.42 -15.82 0.07
CA GLU A 63 -20.73 -16.21 -0.46
C GLU A 63 -21.29 -15.16 -1.41
N HIS A 64 -21.19 -13.88 -1.03
CA HIS A 64 -21.66 -12.78 -1.86
C HIS A 64 -20.84 -12.63 -3.15
N VAL A 65 -19.51 -12.56 -3.03
CA VAL A 65 -18.60 -12.35 -4.19
C VAL A 65 -18.71 -13.49 -5.20
N PHE A 66 -18.84 -14.74 -4.73
CA PHE A 66 -18.93 -15.92 -5.59
C PHE A 66 -20.38 -16.32 -5.96
N GLN A 67 -21.36 -15.49 -5.57
CA GLN A 67 -22.78 -15.70 -5.88
C GLN A 67 -23.31 -17.06 -5.40
N LEU A 68 -22.84 -17.50 -4.22
CA LEU A 68 -23.24 -18.77 -3.63
C LEU A 68 -24.67 -18.67 -3.08
N ASN A 69 -25.42 -19.75 -3.25
CA ASN A 69 -26.76 -19.91 -2.69
C ASN A 69 -26.91 -21.30 -2.07
N ASP A 70 -28.06 -21.59 -1.48
CA ASP A 70 -28.35 -22.89 -0.85
C ASP A 70 -28.11 -24.07 -1.82
N GLY A 71 -28.36 -23.88 -3.11
CA GLY A 71 -28.09 -24.87 -4.15
C GLY A 71 -26.59 -25.14 -4.37
N SER A 72 -25.74 -24.13 -4.20
CA SER A 72 -24.27 -24.30 -4.27
C SER A 72 -23.76 -25.27 -3.21
N TYR A 73 -24.42 -25.35 -2.04
CA TYR A 73 -24.07 -26.26 -0.95
C TYR A 73 -24.52 -27.71 -1.16
N ALA A 74 -25.28 -28.00 -2.22
CA ALA A 74 -25.55 -29.38 -2.63
C ALA A 74 -24.27 -30.10 -3.08
N PHE A 75 -23.25 -29.35 -3.49
CA PHE A 75 -21.92 -29.90 -3.77
C PHE A 75 -21.26 -30.43 -2.49
N GLN A 76 -20.77 -31.66 -2.55
CA GLN A 76 -20.02 -32.31 -1.47
C GLN A 76 -18.69 -32.79 -2.04
N PRO A 77 -17.55 -32.17 -1.64
CA PRO A 77 -16.25 -32.63 -2.12
C PRO A 77 -15.97 -34.03 -1.57
N SER A 78 -15.43 -34.90 -2.42
CA SER A 78 -15.12 -36.29 -2.04
C SER A 78 -13.98 -36.40 -1.02
N ARG A 79 -13.17 -35.35 -0.87
CA ARG A 79 -12.10 -35.21 0.13
C ARG A 79 -12.04 -33.77 0.64
N PRO A 80 -11.71 -33.52 1.92
CA PRO A 80 -11.51 -32.17 2.43
C PRO A 80 -10.40 -31.43 1.69
N ILE A 81 -10.59 -30.13 1.41
CA ILE A 81 -9.62 -29.31 0.67
C ILE A 81 -8.22 -29.29 1.30
N LEU A 82 -8.15 -29.37 2.63
CA LEU A 82 -6.87 -29.44 3.35
C LEU A 82 -6.11 -30.74 3.04
N GLU A 83 -6.80 -31.88 2.86
CA GLU A 83 -6.15 -33.14 2.49
C GLU A 83 -5.66 -33.12 1.04
N MET A 84 -6.45 -32.53 0.14
CA MET A 84 -6.04 -32.30 -1.25
C MET A 84 -4.79 -31.43 -1.31
N PHE A 85 -4.76 -30.34 -0.54
CA PHE A 85 -3.60 -29.45 -0.43
C PHE A 85 -2.36 -30.20 0.10
N LYS A 86 -2.49 -30.96 1.20
CA LYS A 86 -1.36 -31.76 1.74
C LYS A 86 -0.83 -32.78 0.72
N SER A 87 -1.73 -33.43 -0.01
CA SER A 87 -1.37 -34.41 -1.03
C SER A 87 -0.66 -33.76 -2.21
N ALA A 88 -1.09 -32.56 -2.60
CA ALA A 88 -0.52 -31.81 -3.71
C ALA A 88 0.84 -31.19 -3.34
N GLU A 89 0.96 -30.62 -2.14
CA GLU A 89 2.14 -29.83 -1.74
C GLU A 89 3.31 -30.66 -1.21
N GLY A 90 3.08 -31.91 -0.79
CA GLY A 90 4.15 -32.79 -0.32
C GLY A 90 4.85 -32.33 0.96
N VAL A 91 4.34 -31.29 1.65
CA VAL A 91 4.88 -30.80 2.92
C VAL A 91 4.16 -31.51 4.08
N PRO A 92 4.87 -32.28 4.94
CA PRO A 92 4.28 -32.86 6.13
C PRO A 92 3.71 -31.78 7.05
N ALA A 93 2.50 -31.99 7.54
CA ALA A 93 1.85 -31.06 8.45
C ALA A 93 2.62 -30.99 9.78
N GLY A 94 3.22 -29.83 10.10
CA GLY A 94 3.76 -29.54 11.44
C GLY A 94 5.25 -29.18 11.50
N GLU A 95 5.98 -29.17 10.39
CA GLU A 95 7.38 -28.75 10.41
C GLU A 95 7.51 -27.23 10.13
N SER A 96 8.04 -26.49 11.11
CA SER A 96 8.30 -25.05 11.01
C SER A 96 9.46 -24.69 10.07
N SER A 97 10.23 -25.69 9.65
CA SER A 97 11.33 -25.59 8.70
C SER A 97 11.32 -26.84 7.83
N LEU A 98 11.47 -26.69 6.52
CA LEU A 98 11.62 -27.85 5.65
C LEU A 98 12.86 -28.67 6.04
N PRO A 99 12.81 -30.00 5.86
CA PRO A 99 13.96 -30.86 6.10
C PRO A 99 15.16 -30.41 5.23
N THR A 100 16.37 -30.55 5.77
CA THR A 100 17.59 -30.29 4.99
C THR A 100 17.64 -31.25 3.80
N PRO A 101 17.74 -30.75 2.56
CA PRO A 101 17.66 -31.60 1.38
C PRO A 101 18.88 -32.51 1.25
N SER A 102 18.67 -33.77 0.86
CA SER A 102 19.77 -34.69 0.57
C SER A 102 20.48 -34.31 -0.74
N ALA A 103 21.67 -34.87 -0.97
CA ALA A 103 22.37 -34.68 -2.24
C ALA A 103 21.54 -35.17 -3.45
N ALA A 104 20.72 -36.21 -3.26
CA ALA A 104 19.80 -36.71 -4.27
C ALA A 104 18.66 -35.71 -4.53
N ASP A 105 18.09 -35.11 -3.49
CA ASP A 105 17.05 -34.09 -3.61
C ASP A 105 17.56 -32.86 -4.34
N ILE A 106 18.77 -32.39 -4.01
CA ILE A 106 19.42 -31.26 -4.69
C ILE A 106 19.65 -31.58 -6.17
N ALA A 107 20.15 -32.77 -6.49
CA ALA A 107 20.38 -33.19 -7.88
C ALA A 107 19.07 -33.25 -8.68
N GLN A 108 18.02 -33.83 -8.08
CA GLN A 108 16.71 -33.93 -8.71
C GLN A 108 16.04 -32.55 -8.86
N ALA A 109 16.13 -31.68 -7.85
CA ALA A 109 15.64 -30.31 -7.91
C ALA A 109 16.31 -29.52 -9.04
N ASN A 110 17.63 -29.67 -9.20
CA ASN A 110 18.38 -29.03 -10.28
C ASN A 110 17.95 -29.54 -11.66
N LYS A 111 17.68 -30.84 -11.80
CA LYS A 111 17.14 -31.41 -13.04
C LYS A 111 15.77 -30.80 -13.37
N LEU A 112 14.85 -30.74 -12.41
CA LEU A 112 13.53 -30.13 -12.57
C LEU A 112 13.62 -28.65 -12.92
N LYS A 113 14.55 -27.91 -12.31
CA LYS A 113 14.84 -26.53 -12.70
C LYS A 113 15.31 -26.41 -14.15
N GLU A 114 16.16 -27.30 -14.66
CA GLU A 114 16.54 -27.27 -16.08
C GLU A 114 15.37 -27.61 -17.01
N GLU A 115 14.51 -28.58 -16.65
CA GLU A 115 13.27 -28.86 -17.38
C GLU A 115 12.37 -27.61 -17.44
N GLY A 116 12.22 -26.90 -16.31
CA GLY A 116 11.52 -25.61 -16.24
C GLY A 116 12.16 -24.54 -17.13
N ASN A 117 13.50 -24.46 -17.17
CA ASN A 117 14.21 -23.51 -18.02
C ASN A 117 13.99 -23.80 -19.52
N ASP A 118 13.92 -25.07 -19.91
CA ASP A 118 13.64 -25.45 -21.29
C ASP A 118 12.19 -25.14 -21.69
N LEU A 119 11.23 -25.34 -20.79
CA LEU A 119 9.85 -24.88 -20.96
C LEU A 119 9.75 -23.36 -21.07
N MET A 120 10.52 -22.60 -20.28
CA MET A 120 10.63 -21.15 -20.40
C MET A 120 11.12 -20.71 -21.79
N LYS A 121 12.11 -21.40 -22.35
CA LYS A 121 12.61 -21.12 -23.71
C LYS A 121 11.57 -21.46 -24.77
N ALA A 122 10.78 -22.52 -24.55
CA ALA A 122 9.66 -22.92 -25.40
C ALA A 122 8.41 -22.04 -25.22
N SER A 123 8.43 -21.07 -24.29
CA SER A 123 7.28 -20.22 -23.93
C SER A 123 6.09 -20.97 -23.29
N HIS A 124 6.32 -22.17 -22.73
CA HIS A 124 5.33 -22.90 -21.94
C HIS A 124 5.46 -22.50 -20.46
N PHE A 125 4.96 -21.31 -20.12
CA PHE A 125 5.22 -20.70 -18.81
C PHE A 125 4.50 -21.39 -17.66
N ASP A 126 3.25 -21.84 -17.83
CA ASP A 126 2.51 -22.56 -16.78
C ASP A 126 3.18 -23.89 -16.42
N GLU A 127 3.64 -24.64 -17.43
CA GLU A 127 4.39 -25.88 -17.21
C GLU A 127 5.74 -25.62 -16.54
N ALA A 128 6.42 -24.52 -16.89
CA ALA A 128 7.66 -24.11 -16.22
C ALA A 128 7.42 -23.83 -14.73
N VAL A 129 6.32 -23.14 -14.37
CA VAL A 129 5.93 -22.91 -12.97
C VAL A 129 5.77 -24.24 -12.24
N ILE A 130 5.10 -25.23 -12.85
CA ILE A 130 4.94 -26.57 -12.25
C ILE A 130 6.31 -27.20 -11.97
N LYS A 131 7.25 -27.16 -12.92
CA LYS A 131 8.60 -27.72 -12.73
C LYS A 131 9.39 -27.00 -11.65
N TYR A 132 9.30 -25.68 -11.55
CA TYR A 132 9.92 -24.94 -10.46
C TYR A 132 9.26 -25.26 -9.10
N ASN A 133 7.94 -25.47 -9.05
CA ASN A 133 7.24 -25.91 -7.83
C ASN A 133 7.77 -27.28 -7.37
N GLU A 134 7.90 -28.23 -8.29
CA GLU A 134 8.47 -29.54 -8.00
C GLU A 134 9.92 -29.43 -7.48
N ALA A 135 10.75 -28.58 -8.08
CA ALA A 135 12.12 -28.32 -7.61
C ALA A 135 12.14 -27.72 -6.19
N ILE A 136 11.29 -26.73 -5.92
CA ILE A 136 11.20 -26.02 -4.63
C ILE A 136 10.74 -26.95 -3.49
N LYS A 137 9.91 -27.95 -3.79
CA LYS A 137 9.49 -28.98 -2.82
C LYS A 137 10.66 -29.84 -2.35
N LEU A 138 11.64 -30.07 -3.23
CA LEU A 138 12.82 -30.87 -2.93
C LEU A 138 13.96 -30.04 -2.30
N ASN A 139 14.18 -28.82 -2.77
CA ASN A 139 15.21 -27.93 -2.26
C ASN A 139 14.80 -26.45 -2.45
N ARG A 140 14.94 -25.63 -1.41
CA ARG A 140 14.62 -24.19 -1.46
C ARG A 140 15.84 -23.37 -1.82
N ASP A 141 16.24 -23.42 -3.09
CA ASP A 141 17.32 -22.59 -3.63
C ASP A 141 16.77 -21.26 -4.16
N PRO A 142 17.41 -20.10 -3.88
CA PRO A 142 16.98 -18.79 -4.37
C PRO A 142 16.84 -18.73 -5.89
N VAL A 143 17.63 -19.51 -6.65
CA VAL A 143 17.56 -19.59 -8.11
C VAL A 143 16.20 -20.11 -8.57
N TYR A 144 15.62 -21.09 -7.88
CA TYR A 144 14.35 -21.69 -8.31
C TYR A 144 13.19 -20.71 -8.15
N PHE A 145 13.15 -19.98 -7.03
CA PHE A 145 12.18 -18.90 -6.82
C PHE A 145 12.35 -17.78 -7.85
N CYS A 146 13.58 -17.33 -8.12
CA CYS A 146 13.82 -16.29 -9.12
C CYS A 146 13.46 -16.73 -10.55
N ASN A 147 13.64 -18.02 -10.88
CA ASN A 147 13.23 -18.57 -12.17
C ASN A 147 11.69 -18.71 -12.26
N ARG A 148 11.02 -19.09 -11.17
CA ARG A 148 9.55 -19.11 -11.12
C ARG A 148 8.95 -17.71 -11.20
N ALA A 149 9.56 -16.72 -10.53
CA ALA A 149 9.21 -15.31 -10.69
C ALA A 149 9.32 -14.84 -12.15
N ALA A 150 10.32 -15.34 -12.89
CA ALA A 150 10.42 -15.07 -14.32
C ALA A 150 9.21 -15.57 -15.11
N ALA A 151 8.75 -16.79 -14.81
CA ALA A 151 7.57 -17.38 -15.42
C ALA A 151 6.30 -16.59 -15.05
N TYR A 152 6.12 -16.24 -13.78
CA TYR A 152 5.01 -15.42 -13.32
C TYR A 152 4.96 -14.04 -13.99
N CYS A 153 6.11 -13.37 -14.21
CA CYS A 153 6.13 -12.12 -14.99
C CYS A 153 5.64 -12.32 -16.43
N ARG A 154 5.88 -13.49 -17.04
CA ARG A 154 5.41 -13.81 -18.41
C ARG A 154 3.93 -14.18 -18.46
N LEU A 155 3.39 -14.62 -17.33
CA LEU A 155 1.97 -14.89 -17.12
C LEU A 155 1.20 -13.67 -16.58
N GLU A 156 1.86 -12.51 -16.48
CA GLU A 156 1.30 -11.27 -15.91
C GLU A 156 0.86 -11.40 -14.43
N GLN A 157 1.33 -12.44 -13.73
CA GLN A 157 1.08 -12.69 -12.30
C GLN A 157 2.12 -11.97 -11.44
N TYR A 158 2.14 -10.64 -11.51
CA TYR A 158 3.23 -9.83 -10.95
C TYR A 158 3.36 -9.91 -9.42
N ASP A 159 2.26 -10.04 -8.67
CA ASP A 159 2.32 -10.16 -7.21
C ASP A 159 3.00 -11.45 -6.75
N LEU A 160 2.73 -12.56 -7.44
CA LEU A 160 3.40 -13.84 -7.20
C LEU A 160 4.90 -13.75 -7.54
N ALA A 161 5.25 -13.06 -8.63
CA ALA A 161 6.64 -12.80 -8.98
C ALA A 161 7.38 -11.99 -7.90
N ILE A 162 6.73 -10.95 -7.34
CA ILE A 162 7.30 -10.14 -6.25
C ILE A 162 7.50 -11.00 -5.00
N GLN A 163 6.52 -11.83 -4.64
CA GLN A 163 6.63 -12.73 -3.49
C GLN A 163 7.78 -13.73 -3.64
N ASP A 164 7.95 -14.31 -4.81
CA ASP A 164 9.07 -15.20 -5.11
C ASP A 164 10.41 -14.49 -5.04
N CYS A 165 10.50 -13.27 -5.57
CA CYS A 165 11.72 -12.48 -5.49
C CYS A 165 12.07 -12.15 -4.03
N ARG A 166 11.10 -11.78 -3.20
CA ARG A 166 11.30 -11.56 -1.75
C ARG A 166 11.77 -12.83 -1.05
N THR A 167 11.20 -13.97 -1.41
CA THR A 167 11.61 -15.27 -0.85
C THR A 167 13.05 -15.60 -1.26
N ALA A 168 13.41 -15.41 -2.52
CA ALA A 168 14.79 -15.59 -3.00
C ALA A 168 15.78 -14.68 -2.25
N LEU A 169 15.40 -13.42 -1.99
CA LEU A 169 16.24 -12.46 -1.26
C LEU A 169 16.33 -12.75 0.24
N ALA A 170 15.32 -13.39 0.83
CA ALA A 170 15.39 -13.88 2.19
C ALA A 170 16.35 -15.08 2.34
N LEU A 171 16.52 -15.87 1.27
CA LEU A 171 17.47 -16.98 1.20
C LEU A 171 18.89 -16.51 0.87
N ASP A 172 19.01 -15.56 -0.07
CA ASP A 172 20.26 -14.92 -0.45
C ASP A 172 20.04 -13.43 -0.78
N ALA A 173 20.38 -12.57 0.16
CA ALA A 173 20.26 -11.12 0.01
C ALA A 173 21.17 -10.54 -1.08
N GLY A 174 22.23 -11.27 -1.47
CA GLY A 174 23.16 -10.89 -2.53
C GLY A 174 22.69 -11.28 -3.94
N TYR A 175 21.51 -11.89 -4.07
CA TYR A 175 21.05 -12.39 -5.36
C TYR A 175 20.49 -11.29 -6.26
N SER A 176 21.38 -10.58 -6.97
CA SER A 176 21.07 -9.41 -7.81
C SER A 176 19.93 -9.64 -8.83
N LYS A 177 19.83 -10.86 -9.37
CA LYS A 177 18.77 -11.25 -10.31
C LYS A 177 17.37 -11.16 -9.71
N ALA A 178 17.20 -11.48 -8.42
CA ALA A 178 15.92 -11.36 -7.75
C ALA A 178 15.49 -9.90 -7.60
N TRP A 179 16.41 -8.99 -7.26
CA TRP A 179 16.15 -7.54 -7.26
C TRP A 179 15.76 -7.03 -8.65
N GLY A 180 16.49 -7.43 -9.70
CA GLY A 180 16.17 -7.04 -11.07
C GLY A 180 14.80 -7.56 -11.56
N ARG A 181 14.44 -8.79 -11.20
CA ARG A 181 13.11 -9.37 -11.49
C ARG A 181 12.00 -8.68 -10.72
N MET A 182 12.23 -8.35 -9.45
CA MET A 182 11.27 -7.62 -8.63
C MET A 182 11.02 -6.21 -9.18
N GLY A 183 12.08 -5.53 -9.62
CA GLY A 183 11.95 -4.23 -10.30
C GLY A 183 11.11 -4.33 -11.58
N LEU A 184 11.28 -5.40 -12.36
CA LEU A 184 10.46 -5.63 -13.56
C LEU A 184 8.99 -5.83 -13.22
N ALA A 185 8.69 -6.66 -12.22
CA ALA A 185 7.31 -6.88 -11.79
C ALA A 185 6.64 -5.60 -11.28
N PHE A 186 7.34 -4.77 -10.49
CA PHE A 186 6.83 -3.46 -10.06
C PHE A 186 6.59 -2.49 -11.23
N SER A 187 7.51 -2.45 -12.20
CA SER A 187 7.33 -1.63 -13.42
C SER A 187 6.08 -2.04 -14.19
N CYS A 188 5.82 -3.35 -14.33
CA CYS A 188 4.61 -3.85 -14.98
C CYS A 188 3.32 -3.49 -14.22
N GLN A 189 3.40 -3.37 -12.89
CA GLN A 189 2.30 -2.85 -12.05
C GLN A 189 2.23 -1.31 -12.01
N SER A 190 3.02 -0.59 -12.80
CA SER A 190 3.15 0.88 -12.76
C SER A 190 3.59 1.45 -11.40
N ARG A 191 4.25 0.64 -10.57
CA ARG A 191 4.79 1.03 -9.25
C ARG A 191 6.24 1.47 -9.40
N TYR A 192 6.45 2.56 -10.13
CA TYR A 192 7.77 2.93 -10.66
C TYR A 192 8.78 3.32 -9.57
N GLU A 193 8.36 3.90 -8.45
CA GLU A 193 9.24 4.23 -7.32
C GLU A 193 9.87 2.96 -6.73
N GLN A 194 9.04 1.94 -6.52
CA GLN A 194 9.48 0.64 -5.98
C GLN A 194 10.32 -0.12 -7.00
N ALA A 195 9.99 0.01 -8.28
CA ALA A 195 10.82 -0.54 -9.35
C ALA A 195 12.22 0.09 -9.37
N ALA A 196 12.30 1.42 -9.27
CA ALA A 196 13.56 2.15 -9.25
C ALA A 196 14.42 1.77 -8.04
N GLU A 197 13.82 1.64 -6.85
CA GLU A 197 14.53 1.16 -5.66
C GLU A 197 15.10 -0.25 -5.87
N ALA A 198 14.28 -1.17 -6.39
CA ALA A 198 14.71 -2.54 -6.66
C ALA A 198 15.85 -2.61 -7.70
N TYR A 199 15.78 -1.83 -8.78
CA TYR A 199 16.88 -1.78 -9.76
C TYR A 199 18.14 -1.14 -9.20
N LYS A 200 18.03 -0.12 -8.33
CA LYS A 200 19.18 0.45 -7.63
C LYS A 200 19.87 -0.61 -6.76
N LYS A 201 19.09 -1.39 -6.00
CA LYS A 201 19.62 -2.54 -5.24
C LYS A 201 20.25 -3.61 -6.12
N ALA A 202 19.65 -3.91 -7.28
CA ALA A 202 20.25 -4.83 -8.25
C ALA A 202 21.60 -4.31 -8.77
N LEU A 203 21.74 -3.00 -9.00
CA LEU A 203 22.96 -2.35 -9.47
C LEU A 203 24.01 -2.15 -8.37
N GLU A 204 23.63 -2.03 -7.10
CA GLU A 204 24.56 -2.07 -5.97
C GLU A 204 25.30 -3.41 -5.94
N LEU A 205 24.60 -4.52 -6.25
CA LEU A 205 25.13 -5.87 -6.26
C LEU A 205 25.82 -6.25 -7.59
N ASP A 206 25.30 -5.75 -8.71
CA ASP A 206 25.84 -5.99 -10.05
C ASP A 206 25.86 -4.70 -10.90
N PRO A 207 26.90 -3.86 -10.72
CA PRO A 207 26.95 -2.52 -11.32
C PRO A 207 27.08 -2.49 -12.84
N ASN A 208 27.43 -3.61 -13.46
CA ASN A 208 27.70 -3.69 -14.89
C ASN A 208 26.51 -4.20 -15.71
N GLN A 209 25.42 -4.59 -15.06
CA GLN A 209 24.22 -5.07 -15.74
C GLN A 209 23.46 -3.95 -16.46
N GLU A 210 23.66 -3.85 -17.77
CA GLU A 210 23.03 -2.86 -18.64
C GLU A 210 21.50 -2.90 -18.58
N SER A 211 20.90 -4.10 -18.48
CA SER A 211 19.44 -4.24 -18.39
C SER A 211 18.89 -3.52 -17.15
N TYR A 212 19.58 -3.57 -16.00
CA TYR A 212 19.13 -2.88 -14.80
C TYR A 212 19.28 -1.35 -14.95
N LYS A 213 20.35 -0.87 -15.58
CA LYS A 213 20.52 0.57 -15.87
C LYS A 213 19.41 1.10 -16.78
N ASN A 214 19.12 0.37 -17.85
CA ASN A 214 18.09 0.76 -18.80
C ASN A 214 16.70 0.76 -18.16
N ASN A 215 16.36 -0.29 -17.42
CA ASN A 215 15.06 -0.36 -16.76
C ASN A 215 14.92 0.63 -15.60
N LEU A 216 15.99 0.92 -14.87
CA LEU A 216 16.00 1.98 -13.87
C LEU A 216 15.71 3.33 -14.52
N LYS A 217 16.37 3.64 -15.63
CA LYS A 217 16.12 4.89 -16.37
C LYS A 217 14.66 5.00 -16.81
N ILE A 218 14.08 3.92 -17.35
CA ILE A 218 12.67 3.88 -17.76
C ILE A 218 11.76 4.17 -16.55
N ALA A 219 12.02 3.54 -15.41
CA ALA A 219 11.25 3.78 -14.19
C ALA A 219 11.37 5.23 -13.70
N GLU A 220 12.59 5.80 -13.70
CA GLU A 220 12.81 7.20 -13.30
C GLU A 220 12.18 8.22 -14.26
N ASP A 221 12.19 7.95 -15.57
CA ASP A 221 11.53 8.80 -16.55
C ASP A 221 10.00 8.74 -16.37
N LYS A 222 9.44 7.57 -16.05
CA LYS A 222 8.01 7.43 -15.73
C LYS A 222 7.61 8.14 -14.44
N ILE A 223 8.45 8.11 -13.40
CA ILE A 223 8.20 8.89 -12.17
C ILE A 223 8.13 10.38 -12.51
N LYS A 224 9.09 10.93 -13.26
CA LYS A 224 9.10 12.34 -13.66
C LYS A 224 7.88 12.73 -14.49
N GLU A 225 7.47 11.85 -15.41
CA GLU A 225 6.26 12.04 -16.21
C GLU A 225 5.02 12.17 -15.31
N LEU A 226 4.85 11.26 -14.35
CA LEU A 226 3.74 11.28 -13.39
C LEU A 226 3.78 12.50 -12.45
N GLU A 227 4.97 12.90 -12.00
CA GLU A 227 5.16 14.12 -11.20
C GLU A 227 4.81 15.38 -12.00
N SER A 228 5.20 15.45 -13.27
CA SER A 228 4.89 16.58 -14.15
C SER A 228 3.42 16.65 -14.55
N ALA A 229 2.74 15.51 -14.60
CA ALA A 229 1.32 15.41 -14.86
C ALA A 229 0.48 15.71 -13.61
N ARG A 230 1.09 15.71 -12.41
CA ARG A 230 0.40 16.08 -11.18
C ARG A 230 0.09 17.59 -11.22
N PRO A 231 -1.18 18.00 -11.06
CA PRO A 231 -1.51 19.41 -10.99
C PRO A 231 -0.73 20.04 -9.83
N PRO A 232 -0.18 21.26 -10.01
CA PRO A 232 0.56 21.92 -8.95
C PRO A 232 -0.31 21.99 -7.70
N ALA A 233 0.25 21.63 -6.55
CA ALA A 233 -0.40 21.74 -5.24
C ALA A 233 -0.81 23.20 -4.86
N ALA A 234 -0.68 24.14 -5.79
CA ALA A 234 -1.00 25.56 -5.69
C ALA A 234 -2.50 25.89 -5.82
N ALA A 235 -3.39 24.91 -6.00
CA ALA A 235 -4.83 25.17 -6.03
C ALA A 235 -5.53 25.10 -4.66
N ASN A 236 -4.80 24.79 -3.58
CA ASN A 236 -5.34 24.84 -2.21
C ASN A 236 -4.70 26.01 -1.42
N PRO A 237 -5.31 27.22 -1.44
CA PRO A 237 -4.83 28.35 -0.63
C PRO A 237 -4.70 28.00 0.87
N PHE A 238 -5.51 27.04 1.33
CA PHE A 238 -5.47 26.56 2.72
C PHE A 238 -4.18 25.78 3.06
N ALA A 239 -3.62 25.02 2.11
CA ALA A 239 -2.37 24.28 2.31
C ALA A 239 -1.15 25.21 2.32
N ASN A 240 -1.17 26.27 1.51
CA ASN A 240 -0.12 27.29 1.50
C ASN A 240 -0.14 28.17 2.75
N ILE A 241 -1.32 28.53 3.27
CA ILE A 241 -1.44 29.27 4.54
C ILE A 241 -0.95 28.40 5.71
N LEU A 242 -1.30 27.12 5.73
CA LEU A 242 -0.87 26.21 6.78
C LEU A 242 0.63 25.86 6.68
N GLY A 243 1.19 25.77 5.48
CA GLY A 243 2.64 25.61 5.28
C GLY A 243 3.45 26.87 5.61
N ALA A 244 2.87 28.07 5.43
CA ALA A 244 3.47 29.34 5.83
C ALA A 244 3.41 29.59 7.35
N LEU A 245 2.39 29.04 8.04
CA LEU A 245 2.26 29.09 9.50
C LEU A 245 2.92 27.89 10.22
N GLY A 246 3.11 26.78 9.52
CA GLY A 246 3.63 25.51 10.04
C GLY A 246 4.91 25.08 9.32
N GLY A 247 5.99 25.83 9.51
CA GLY A 247 7.37 25.36 9.40
C GLY A 247 7.73 24.43 8.23
N ALA A 248 7.98 24.97 7.05
CA ALA A 248 8.73 24.27 6.01
C ALA A 248 9.64 25.25 5.24
N GLY A 249 10.62 25.82 5.96
CA GLY A 249 11.69 26.63 5.37
C GLY A 249 12.97 26.71 6.21
N GLY A 250 13.10 25.87 7.25
CA GLY A 250 14.30 25.79 8.06
C GLY A 250 15.34 24.82 7.47
N PRO A 251 16.65 25.10 7.56
CA PRO A 251 17.68 24.21 7.04
C PRO A 251 17.63 22.81 7.70
N PRO A 252 18.16 21.76 7.05
CA PRO A 252 18.05 20.39 7.53
C PRO A 252 18.84 20.23 8.84
N GLY A 253 18.15 19.91 9.93
CA GLY A 253 18.82 19.58 11.20
C GLY A 253 18.02 19.80 12.49
N ALA A 254 16.85 20.44 12.45
CA ALA A 254 16.04 20.68 13.65
C ALA A 254 14.75 19.84 13.62
N GLY A 255 14.77 18.71 14.33
CA GLY A 255 13.55 18.02 14.72
C GLY A 255 12.72 18.93 15.64
N GLY A 256 11.45 19.12 15.31
CA GLY A 256 10.54 19.97 16.09
C GLY A 256 9.10 19.53 15.89
N ALA A 257 8.48 19.10 16.99
CA ALA A 257 7.09 18.69 17.11
C ALA A 257 6.12 19.70 16.48
N GLY A 258 5.44 19.30 15.41
CA GLY A 258 4.29 20.01 14.87
C GLY A 258 3.00 19.61 15.60
N PRO A 259 2.06 20.55 15.84
CA PRO A 259 0.78 20.22 16.46
C PRO A 259 -0.03 19.26 15.57
N ASN A 260 -0.64 18.26 16.20
CA ASN A 260 -1.39 17.19 15.55
C ASN A 260 -2.74 17.75 15.02
N ILE A 261 -2.74 18.27 13.79
CA ILE A 261 -3.90 18.88 13.10
C ILE A 261 -5.14 17.97 13.09
N GLY A 262 -4.95 16.65 13.18
CA GLY A 262 -6.04 15.67 13.25
C GLY A 262 -6.92 15.77 14.51
N ALA A 263 -6.42 16.34 15.62
CA ALA A 263 -7.20 16.49 16.85
C ALA A 263 -8.01 17.80 16.90
N MET A 264 -7.61 18.84 16.14
CA MET A 264 -8.32 20.13 16.11
C MET A 264 -9.60 20.09 15.28
N PHE A 265 -9.66 19.27 14.24
CA PHE A 265 -10.82 19.21 13.33
C PHE A 265 -12.04 18.52 13.94
N ASN A 266 -11.85 17.78 15.05
CA ASN A 266 -12.91 17.04 15.74
C ASN A 266 -13.45 17.77 16.98
N ASP A 267 -13.01 19.00 17.27
CA ASP A 267 -13.52 19.77 18.41
C ASP A 267 -14.82 20.50 18.03
N PRO A 268 -15.98 20.14 18.63
CA PRO A 268 -17.26 20.76 18.34
C PRO A 268 -17.30 22.27 18.63
N SER A 269 -16.44 22.76 19.54
CA SER A 269 -16.35 24.19 19.86
C SER A 269 -15.71 25.01 18.74
N LEU A 270 -14.70 24.43 18.07
CA LEU A 270 -14.03 25.00 16.90
C LEU A 270 -14.93 24.99 15.67
N ILE A 271 -15.76 23.95 15.48
CA ILE A 271 -16.75 23.89 14.39
C ILE A 271 -17.81 24.99 14.56
N ASN A 272 -18.31 25.20 15.78
CA ASN A 272 -19.26 26.26 16.07
C ASN A 272 -18.64 27.65 15.88
N MET A 273 -17.40 27.85 16.31
CA MET A 273 -16.65 29.09 16.10
C MET A 273 -16.41 29.36 14.60
N ALA A 274 -16.03 28.34 13.83
CA ALA A 274 -15.85 28.43 12.38
C ALA A 274 -17.17 28.77 11.65
N SER A 275 -18.29 28.20 12.10
CA SER A 275 -19.61 28.49 11.53
C SER A 275 -20.09 29.93 11.79
N GLN A 276 -19.77 30.49 12.96
CA GLN A 276 -20.03 31.90 13.28
C GLN A 276 -19.16 32.84 12.44
N MET A 277 -17.89 32.46 12.22
CA MET A 277 -16.97 33.25 11.41
C MET A 277 -17.37 33.24 9.93
N MET A 278 -17.83 32.10 9.41
CA MET A 278 -18.26 31.95 8.01
C MET A 278 -19.55 32.72 7.69
N ASN A 279 -20.37 32.99 8.71
CA ASN A 279 -21.58 33.81 8.61
C ASN A 279 -21.31 35.31 8.87
N ASP A 280 -20.05 35.73 9.08
CA ASP A 280 -19.71 37.14 9.29
C ASP A 280 -19.61 37.89 7.94
N PRO A 281 -20.44 38.92 7.71
CA PRO A 281 -20.38 39.75 6.50
C PRO A 281 -19.02 40.43 6.28
N ALA A 282 -18.27 40.71 7.35
CA ALA A 282 -16.94 41.31 7.26
C ALA A 282 -15.90 40.32 6.70
N LEU A 283 -16.07 39.02 6.98
CA LEU A 283 -15.21 37.97 6.44
C LEU A 283 -15.45 37.78 4.94
N SER A 284 -16.70 37.88 4.48
CA SER A 284 -17.05 37.82 3.06
C SER A 284 -16.37 38.92 2.24
N GLY A 285 -16.34 40.16 2.77
CA GLY A 285 -15.64 41.28 2.15
C GLY A 285 -14.11 41.09 2.11
N MET A 286 -13.54 40.55 3.17
CA MET A 286 -12.11 40.22 3.24
C MET A 286 -11.73 39.09 2.26
N LEU A 287 -12.56 38.04 2.16
CA LEU A 287 -12.34 36.92 1.24
C LEU A 287 -12.42 37.38 -0.22
N ASN A 288 -13.34 38.30 -0.52
CA ASN A 288 -13.50 38.88 -1.84
C ASN A 288 -12.27 39.73 -2.25
N ASN A 289 -11.74 40.53 -1.32
CA ASN A 289 -10.51 41.30 -1.54
C ASN A 289 -9.27 40.40 -1.67
N LEU A 290 -9.25 39.25 -0.97
CA LEU A 290 -8.16 38.27 -1.08
C LEU A 290 -8.19 37.54 -2.42
N MET A 291 -9.38 37.16 -2.88
CA MET A 291 -9.62 36.51 -4.17
C MET A 291 -9.33 37.43 -5.36
N SER A 292 -9.45 38.75 -5.20
CA SER A 292 -9.09 39.74 -6.22
C SER A 292 -7.58 40.05 -6.30
N GLY A 293 -6.74 39.35 -5.53
CA GLY A 293 -5.28 39.53 -5.51
C GLY A 293 -4.83 40.50 -4.43
N ALA A 294 -4.94 40.09 -3.15
CA ALA A 294 -4.50 40.91 -2.02
C ALA A 294 -2.99 41.18 -2.01
N THR A 295 -2.61 42.40 -1.65
CA THR A 295 -1.22 42.77 -1.40
C THR A 295 -0.80 42.42 0.04
N MET A 296 0.50 42.37 0.31
CA MET A 296 1.03 42.14 1.67
C MET A 296 0.55 43.20 2.68
N GLY A 297 0.28 44.42 2.22
CA GLY A 297 -0.31 45.49 3.04
C GLY A 297 -1.76 45.21 3.43
N ASP A 298 -2.56 44.68 2.49
CA ASP A 298 -3.96 44.29 2.74
C ASP A 298 -4.04 43.12 3.72
N LEU A 299 -3.09 42.18 3.62
CA LEU A 299 -2.99 41.04 4.54
C LEU A 299 -2.63 41.48 5.96
N MET A 300 -1.71 42.44 6.11
CA MET A 300 -1.37 43.02 7.42
C MET A 300 -2.53 43.80 8.03
N ALA A 301 -3.23 44.60 7.24
CA ALA A 301 -4.40 45.36 7.71
C ALA A 301 -5.52 44.42 8.16
N ALA A 302 -5.75 43.34 7.41
CA ALA A 302 -6.73 42.33 7.76
C ALA A 302 -6.31 41.53 9.03
N GLY A 303 -5.02 41.22 9.18
CA GLY A 303 -4.48 40.62 10.41
C GLY A 303 -4.66 41.51 11.64
N GLN A 304 -4.47 42.83 11.50
CA GLN A 304 -4.71 43.79 12.58
C GLN A 304 -6.20 43.91 12.95
N GLN A 305 -7.10 43.90 11.95
CA GLN A 305 -8.53 43.92 12.20
C GLN A 305 -9.03 42.63 12.86
N MET A 306 -8.51 41.47 12.42
CA MET A 306 -8.82 40.19 13.04
C MET A 306 -8.32 40.13 14.48
N ALA A 307 -7.10 40.60 14.76
CA ALA A 307 -6.55 40.67 16.11
C ALA A 307 -7.37 41.58 17.05
N ALA A 308 -7.82 42.75 16.56
CA ALA A 308 -8.67 43.65 17.32
C ALA A 308 -10.04 43.01 17.64
N ARG A 309 -10.66 42.35 16.66
CA ARG A 309 -11.92 41.60 16.84
C ARG A 309 -11.76 40.43 17.82
N MET A 310 -10.63 39.72 17.76
CA MET A 310 -10.34 38.61 18.68
C MET A 310 -10.18 39.09 20.13
N GLN A 311 -9.60 40.28 20.35
CA GLN A 311 -9.52 40.92 21.67
C GLN A 311 -10.90 41.32 22.22
N GLU A 312 -11.81 41.78 21.36
CA GLU A 312 -13.17 42.15 21.76
C GLU A 312 -14.06 40.94 22.06
N THR A 313 -13.92 39.87 21.28
CA THR A 313 -14.84 38.72 21.35
C THR A 313 -14.36 37.60 22.25
N ASN A 314 -13.05 37.47 22.49
CA ASN A 314 -12.53 36.39 23.32
C ASN A 314 -11.29 36.82 24.12
N PRO A 315 -11.45 37.73 25.11
CA PRO A 315 -10.34 38.29 25.87
C PRO A 315 -9.57 37.23 26.68
N GLU A 316 -10.22 36.16 27.12
CA GLU A 316 -9.57 35.06 27.85
C GLU A 316 -8.62 34.23 26.97
N LEU A 317 -8.92 34.10 25.67
CA LEU A 317 -8.08 33.38 24.73
C LEU A 317 -6.75 34.11 24.50
N ILE A 318 -6.81 35.45 24.42
CA ILE A 318 -5.63 36.33 24.30
C ILE A 318 -4.78 36.27 25.59
N GLU A 319 -5.40 36.26 26.77
CA GLU A 319 -4.67 36.17 28.03
C GLU A 319 -4.00 34.79 28.22
N ASN A 320 -4.65 33.72 27.78
CA ASN A 320 -4.05 32.38 27.76
C ASN A 320 -2.89 32.29 26.75
N LEU A 321 -3.03 32.87 25.55
CA LEU A 321 -1.92 32.97 24.58
C LEU A 321 -0.77 33.82 25.11
N ARG A 322 -1.06 34.91 25.84
CA ARG A 322 -0.07 35.78 26.48
C ARG A 322 0.69 35.07 27.59
N ARG A 323 0.02 34.21 28.37
CA ARG A 323 0.66 33.37 29.38
C ARG A 323 1.48 32.24 28.77
N GLN A 324 1.04 31.72 27.62
CA GLN A 324 1.68 30.58 26.97
C GLN A 324 2.87 30.96 26.08
N PHE A 325 2.93 32.22 25.60
CA PHE A 325 3.95 32.70 24.66
C PHE A 325 4.57 34.07 25.02
N GLY A 326 4.23 34.66 26.17
CA GLY A 326 4.82 35.91 26.65
C GLY A 326 6.24 35.70 27.20
N PRO A 327 7.12 36.70 27.13
CA PRO A 327 8.46 36.60 27.72
C PRO A 327 8.32 36.54 29.25
N GLU A 328 8.75 35.43 29.85
CA GLU A 328 8.83 35.29 31.30
C GLU A 328 9.70 36.41 31.88
N GLY A 329 9.13 37.28 32.72
CA GLY A 329 9.94 38.26 33.49
C GLY A 329 9.31 39.62 33.85
N GLY A 330 7.98 39.79 33.84
CA GLY A 330 7.35 41.02 34.36
C GLY A 330 7.08 40.95 35.87
N PRO A 331 7.31 42.03 36.65
CA PRO A 331 7.19 41.99 38.11
C PRO A 331 5.73 41.81 38.56
N PRO A 332 5.49 41.19 39.74
CA PRO A 332 4.15 40.89 40.21
C PRO A 332 3.37 42.16 40.57
N PRO A 333 2.02 42.12 40.49
CA PRO A 333 1.18 43.27 40.84
C PRO A 333 1.27 43.60 42.35
N PRO A 334 1.11 44.88 42.73
CA PRO A 334 1.18 45.28 44.13
C PRO A 334 -0.04 44.79 44.91
N ASN A 335 0.21 44.34 46.15
CA ASN A 335 -0.79 43.76 47.03
C ASN A 335 -1.88 44.78 47.41
N PRO A 336 -3.16 44.38 47.46
CA PRO A 336 -4.22 45.25 47.95
C PRO A 336 -4.16 45.43 49.46
N GLN A 337 -4.25 46.67 49.94
CA GLN A 337 -4.64 47.03 51.30
C GLN A 337 -6.17 47.03 51.43
#